data_AF-A0A1H7QQC8-F1
#
_entry.id   AF-A0A1H7QQC8-F1
#
_cell.length_a   1.000
_cell.length_b   1.000
_cell.length_c   1.000
_cell.angle_alpha   90.00
_cell.angle_beta   90.00
_cell.angle_gamma   90.00
#
_symmetry.space_group_name_H-M   'P 1'
#
loop_
_entity.id
_entity.type
_entity.pdbx_description
1 polymer ?
#
loop_
_entity_poly.entity_id
_entity_poly.type
_entity_poly.pdbx_seq_one_letter_code
_entity_poly.pdbx_strand_id
1 'polypeptide(L)'
;MYKKGVALEIQFSPERLNDGAGDPYWIDLSADEAAALLNTLQTQLGRHAAGTAAPLVVTLDEPKDASAETPADASTRNETASTAADDGFKQWVCVICGWVYDEAAGAPDDGLPPGTRWADVPDDWRCPLCDVGKEDFALVEF
;
A
#
# COMPACT_ATOMS: atom_id res chain seq x y z
N MET A 1 -2.94 5.78 -6.68
CA MET A 1 -1.47 5.57 -6.54
C MET A 1 -1.28 4.84 -5.23
N TYR A 2 -0.98 3.53 -5.26
CA TYR A 2 -1.04 2.71 -4.04
C TYR A 2 0.07 3.11 -3.05
N LYS A 3 -0.30 3.45 -1.82
CA LYS A 3 0.65 3.62 -0.72
C LYS A 3 0.80 2.28 0.01
N LYS A 4 2.04 1.78 0.12
CA LYS A 4 2.36 0.55 0.86
C LYS A 4 1.87 0.68 2.31
N GLY A 5 1.02 -0.24 2.76
CA GLY A 5 0.39 -0.20 4.09
C GLY A 5 -1.05 0.32 4.15
N VAL A 6 -1.66 0.73 3.03
CA VAL A 6 -3.10 1.07 2.99
C VAL A 6 -3.96 -0.20 3.08
N ALA A 7 -4.68 -0.34 4.20
CA ALA A 7 -5.60 -1.46 4.44
C ALA A 7 -6.99 -1.28 3.80
N LEU A 8 -7.35 -0.06 3.39
CA LEU A 8 -8.63 0.30 2.78
C LEU A 8 -8.45 1.50 1.85
N GLU A 9 -8.82 1.38 0.58
CA GLU A 9 -9.00 2.51 -0.34
C GLU A 9 -10.50 2.66 -0.64
N ILE A 10 -11.04 3.86 -0.40
CA ILE A 10 -12.43 4.22 -0.73
C ILE A 10 -12.39 5.13 -1.96
N GLN A 11 -13.03 4.71 -3.05
CA GLN A 11 -13.14 5.48 -4.28
C GLN A 11 -14.56 6.04 -4.41
N PHE A 12 -14.67 7.32 -4.74
CA PHE A 12 -15.93 8.05 -4.82
C PHE A 12 -15.87 9.16 -5.88
N SER A 13 -17.02 9.51 -6.48
CA SER A 13 -17.12 10.66 -7.40
C SER A 13 -16.76 11.97 -6.69
N PRO A 14 -16.07 12.93 -7.36
CA PRO A 14 -15.74 14.24 -6.79
C PRO A 14 -16.96 15.03 -6.29
N GLU A 15 -18.16 14.79 -6.84
CA GLU A 15 -19.42 15.39 -6.41
C GLU A 15 -19.84 15.00 -4.98
N ARG A 16 -19.25 13.93 -4.41
CA ARG A 16 -19.47 13.51 -3.02
C ARG A 16 -18.50 14.20 -2.03
N LEU A 17 -17.59 15.05 -2.51
CA LEU A 17 -16.64 15.82 -1.69
C LEU A 17 -17.35 17.03 -1.07
N ASN A 18 -17.29 17.15 0.26
CA ASN A 18 -17.83 18.29 0.98
C ASN A 18 -16.67 19.27 1.29
N ASP A 19 -16.41 20.18 0.35
CA ASP A 19 -15.30 21.14 0.40
C ASP A 19 -15.68 22.53 0.96
N GLY A 20 -17.00 22.81 1.05
CA GLY A 20 -17.55 24.12 1.41
C GLY A 20 -17.28 24.62 2.84
N ALA A 21 -16.60 23.83 3.66
CA ALA A 21 -16.18 24.18 5.02
C ALA A 21 -14.68 24.54 5.15
N GLY A 22 -13.88 24.35 4.10
CA GLY A 22 -12.42 24.39 4.16
C GLY A 22 -11.80 23.09 4.68
N ASP A 23 -10.46 23.03 4.74
CA ASP A 23 -9.74 21.83 5.17
C ASP A 23 -10.07 21.42 6.62
N PRO A 24 -10.22 20.12 6.93
CA PRO A 24 -10.00 18.97 6.05
C PRO A 24 -11.23 18.62 5.20
N TYR A 25 -11.00 18.09 3.99
CA TYR A 25 -12.07 17.51 3.19
C TYR A 25 -12.70 16.27 3.85
N TRP A 26 -14.03 16.13 3.74
CA TRP A 26 -14.75 14.90 4.06
C TRP A 26 -15.73 14.51 2.94
N ILE A 27 -16.29 13.31 3.06
CA ILE A 27 -17.41 12.84 2.26
C ILE A 27 -18.57 12.52 3.19
N ASP A 28 -19.79 12.81 2.76
CA ASP A 28 -20.98 12.37 3.45
C ASP A 28 -21.31 10.91 3.08
N LEU A 29 -21.82 10.14 4.05
CA LEU A 29 -22.29 8.77 3.90
C LEU A 29 -23.68 8.67 4.53
N SER A 30 -24.64 8.14 3.78
CA SER A 30 -25.91 7.71 4.34
C SER A 30 -25.73 6.54 5.32
N ALA A 31 -26.73 6.31 6.17
CA ALA A 31 -26.71 5.18 7.11
C ALA A 31 -26.58 3.82 6.38
N ASP A 32 -27.18 3.69 5.18
CA ASP A 32 -27.13 2.46 4.38
C ASP A 32 -25.75 2.25 3.72
N GLU A 33 -25.12 3.30 3.19
CA GLU A 33 -23.74 3.23 2.68
C GLU A 33 -22.74 2.88 3.79
N ALA A 34 -22.88 3.51 4.97
CA ALA A 34 -22.04 3.22 6.14
C ALA A 34 -22.21 1.77 6.63
N ALA A 35 -23.45 1.24 6.63
CA ALA A 35 -23.73 -0.14 6.99
C ALA A 35 -23.18 -1.14 5.95
N ALA A 36 -23.28 -0.84 4.66
CA ALA A 36 -22.72 -1.65 3.58
C ALA A 36 -21.18 -1.70 3.64
N LEU A 37 -20.53 -0.56 3.88
CA LEU A 37 -19.08 -0.47 4.09
C LEU A 37 -18.64 -1.30 5.31
N LEU A 38 -19.32 -1.15 6.45
CA LEU A 38 -19.02 -1.91 7.67
C LEU A 38 -19.12 -3.42 7.47
N ASN A 39 -20.18 -3.90 6.82
CA ASN A 39 -20.37 -5.32 6.51
C ASN A 39 -19.27 -5.86 5.56
N THR A 40 -18.90 -5.06 4.56
CA THR A 40 -17.81 -5.39 3.63
C THR A 40 -16.46 -5.52 4.36
N LEU A 41 -16.15 -4.57 5.26
CA LEU A 41 -14.93 -4.60 6.08
C LEU A 41 -14.91 -5.79 7.03
N GLN A 42 -16.01 -6.07 7.74
CA GLN A 42 -16.14 -7.24 8.63
C GLN A 42 -15.95 -8.55 7.86
N THR A 43 -16.54 -8.66 6.67
CA THR A 43 -16.41 -9.83 5.79
C THR A 43 -14.97 -10.05 5.33
N GLN A 44 -14.24 -8.99 4.97
CA GLN A 44 -12.86 -9.12 4.48
C GLN A 44 -11.87 -9.35 5.62
N LEU A 45 -11.99 -8.63 6.76
CA LEU A 45 -11.15 -8.88 7.94
C LEU A 45 -11.37 -10.30 8.50
N GLY A 46 -12.60 -10.80 8.47
CA GLY A 46 -12.91 -12.20 8.80
C GLY A 46 -12.27 -13.25 7.87
N ARG A 47 -11.94 -12.89 6.63
CA ARG A 47 -11.18 -13.73 5.69
C ARG A 47 -9.66 -13.59 5.88
N HIS A 48 -9.18 -12.39 6.19
CA HIS A 48 -7.76 -12.10 6.38
C HIS A 48 -7.13 -12.73 7.65
N ALA A 49 -7.94 -13.36 8.51
CA ALA A 49 -7.46 -14.25 9.57
C ALA A 49 -6.63 -15.45 9.04
N ALA A 50 -6.59 -15.67 7.71
CA ALA A 50 -5.80 -16.71 7.04
C ALA A 50 -4.79 -16.18 5.99
N GLY A 51 -4.33 -14.92 6.07
CA GLY A 51 -3.11 -14.46 5.37
C GLY A 51 -3.22 -13.19 4.53
N THR A 52 -2.11 -12.84 3.88
CA THR A 52 -1.90 -11.58 3.14
C THR A 52 -2.42 -11.64 1.70
N ALA A 53 -3.66 -11.19 1.49
CA ALA A 53 -4.21 -10.87 0.17
C ALA A 53 -4.05 -9.37 -0.19
N ALA A 54 -4.39 -9.03 -1.44
CA ALA A 54 -4.30 -7.68 -2.01
C ALA A 54 -5.24 -6.65 -1.33
N PRO A 55 -4.95 -5.33 -1.39
CA PRO A 55 -5.76 -4.30 -0.75
C PRO A 55 -7.20 -4.26 -1.26
N LEU A 56 -8.13 -3.96 -0.36
CA LEU A 56 -9.54 -3.78 -0.67
C LEU A 56 -9.78 -2.38 -1.29
N VAL A 57 -10.22 -2.36 -2.54
CA VAL A 57 -10.82 -1.18 -3.18
C VAL A 57 -12.34 -1.26 -2.97
N VAL A 58 -12.94 -0.22 -2.40
CA VAL A 58 -14.40 -0.05 -2.32
C VAL A 58 -14.80 1.17 -3.14
N THR A 59 -15.40 0.92 -4.30
CA THR A 59 -16.04 1.96 -5.13
C THR A 59 -17.46 2.19 -4.62
N LEU A 60 -17.80 3.43 -4.27
CA LEU A 60 -19.11 3.79 -3.70
C LEU A 60 -20.20 4.13 -4.74
N ASP A 61 -19.85 4.19 -6.03
CA ASP A 61 -20.63 4.92 -7.04
C ASP A 61 -21.44 4.06 -8.04
N GLU A 62 -21.45 2.72 -7.94
CA GLU A 62 -22.21 1.87 -8.90
C GLU A 62 -23.39 1.11 -8.27
N PRO A 63 -24.61 1.21 -8.85
CA PRO A 63 -25.79 0.52 -8.37
C PRO A 63 -25.87 -0.93 -8.87
N LYS A 64 -26.33 -1.79 -7.97
CA LYS A 64 -26.93 -3.12 -8.22
C LYS A 64 -27.59 -3.28 -9.60
N ASP A 65 -27.10 -4.23 -10.42
CA ASP A 65 -27.87 -5.46 -10.69
C ASP A 65 -27.06 -6.64 -11.29
N ALA A 66 -27.64 -7.84 -11.16
CA ALA A 66 -27.40 -9.08 -11.92
C ALA A 66 -25.97 -9.67 -12.10
N SER A 67 -25.67 -10.65 -11.24
CA SER A 67 -25.24 -12.03 -11.59
C SER A 67 -23.92 -12.32 -12.35
N ALA A 68 -23.09 -13.12 -11.67
CA ALA A 68 -21.84 -13.74 -12.10
C ALA A 68 -21.89 -14.68 -13.33
N GLU A 69 -20.73 -14.85 -13.99
CA GLU A 69 -20.30 -16.13 -14.58
C GLU A 69 -18.75 -16.22 -14.67
N THR A 70 -18.20 -17.44 -14.57
CA THR A 70 -16.77 -17.84 -14.52
C THR A 70 -16.73 -19.35 -14.83
N PRO A 71 -15.89 -19.93 -15.74
CA PRO A 71 -14.45 -20.13 -15.46
C PRO A 71 -13.46 -20.32 -16.65
N ALA A 72 -12.18 -20.57 -16.31
CA ALA A 72 -11.08 -21.13 -17.12
C ALA A 72 -10.48 -20.22 -18.23
N ASP A 73 -9.23 -20.41 -18.70
CA ASP A 73 -8.25 -21.48 -18.45
C ASP A 73 -6.82 -20.92 -18.15
N ALA A 74 -5.73 -21.67 -18.39
CA ALA A 74 -4.49 -21.60 -17.59
C ALA A 74 -3.18 -21.27 -18.36
N SER A 75 -2.05 -21.32 -17.61
CA SER A 75 -0.64 -21.35 -18.05
C SER A 75 0.02 -20.07 -18.61
N THR A 76 1.32 -19.80 -18.40
CA THR A 76 2.37 -20.45 -17.55
C THR A 76 3.54 -19.48 -17.31
N ARG A 77 4.23 -19.62 -16.16
CA ARG A 77 5.69 -19.41 -15.86
C ARG A 77 5.89 -19.07 -14.36
N ASN A 78 6.90 -19.59 -13.63
CA ASN A 78 7.72 -20.80 -13.75
C ASN A 78 8.43 -21.05 -12.40
N GLU A 79 8.57 -22.29 -11.94
CA GLU A 79 9.49 -22.69 -10.84
C GLU A 79 10.95 -22.78 -11.36
N THR A 80 12.05 -22.79 -10.60
CA THR A 80 12.37 -22.52 -9.16
C THR A 80 13.54 -21.49 -9.16
N ALA A 81 14.37 -21.17 -8.15
CA ALA A 81 14.81 -21.71 -6.84
C ALA A 81 15.13 -20.49 -5.90
N SER A 82 15.42 -20.53 -4.59
CA SER A 82 16.18 -21.43 -3.68
C SER A 82 17.70 -21.50 -3.95
N THR A 83 18.63 -21.21 -3.02
CA THR A 83 18.55 -20.71 -1.62
C THR A 83 19.90 -20.09 -1.21
N ALA A 84 19.89 -19.02 -0.41
CA ALA A 84 20.94 -18.68 0.55
C ALA A 84 20.34 -17.93 1.75
N ALA A 85 20.85 -18.17 2.97
CA ALA A 85 20.53 -17.39 4.17
C ALA A 85 21.48 -16.17 4.27
N ASP A 86 21.21 -15.12 5.05
CA ASP A 86 20.13 -14.91 6.02
C ASP A 86 19.65 -13.44 5.95
N ASP A 87 18.64 -13.07 6.75
CA ASP A 87 17.99 -11.75 6.79
C ASP A 87 17.30 -11.33 5.46
N GLY A 88 15.97 -11.20 5.49
CA GLY A 88 15.19 -10.66 4.37
C GLY A 88 15.54 -9.21 4.03
N PHE A 89 15.05 -8.70 2.90
CA PHE A 89 15.16 -7.28 2.57
C PHE A 89 14.44 -6.42 3.60
N LYS A 90 15.15 -5.45 4.16
CA LYS A 90 14.67 -4.59 5.26
C LYS A 90 14.06 -3.32 4.72
N GLN A 91 13.21 -2.68 5.52
CA GLN A 91 12.60 -1.40 5.19
C GLN A 91 13.04 -0.33 6.19
N TRP A 92 13.25 0.89 5.72
CA TRP A 92 13.76 1.99 6.54
C TRP A 92 12.91 3.23 6.32
N VAL A 93 12.35 3.79 7.38
CA VAL A 93 11.50 4.99 7.32
C VAL A 93 12.26 6.22 7.80
N CYS A 94 12.24 7.28 7.00
CA CYS A 94 12.72 8.59 7.40
C CYS A 94 11.82 9.13 8.52
N VAL A 95 12.36 9.35 9.72
CA VAL A 95 11.57 9.79 10.89
C VAL A 95 11.09 11.24 10.78
N ILE A 96 11.63 12.00 9.82
CA ILE A 96 11.32 13.41 9.57
C ILE A 96 10.12 13.58 8.62
N CYS A 97 10.00 12.74 7.58
CA CYS A 97 8.97 12.90 6.54
C CYS A 97 8.10 11.65 6.28
N GLY A 98 8.42 10.49 6.86
CA GLY A 98 7.68 9.25 6.65
C GLY A 98 7.91 8.56 5.31
N TRP A 99 8.87 9.01 4.49
CA TRP A 99 9.28 8.30 3.27
C TRP A 99 9.98 6.98 3.63
N VAL A 100 9.68 5.92 2.87
CA VAL A 100 10.14 4.55 3.18
C VAL A 100 11.04 4.03 2.07
N TYR A 101 12.29 3.73 2.42
CA TYR A 101 13.19 2.90 1.64
C TYR A 101 12.79 1.43 1.76
N ASP A 102 12.93 0.69 0.67
CA ASP A 102 12.74 -0.75 0.60
C ASP A 102 13.95 -1.35 -0.11
N GLU A 103 14.79 -2.11 0.59
CA GLU A 103 16.02 -2.66 0.02
C GLU A 103 15.74 -3.54 -1.22
N ALA A 104 14.55 -4.16 -1.32
CA ALA A 104 14.18 -4.96 -2.49
C ALA A 104 13.90 -4.09 -3.73
N ALA A 105 13.42 -2.86 -3.55
CA ALA A 105 13.09 -1.92 -4.62
C ALA A 105 14.20 -0.91 -4.93
N GLY A 106 15.03 -0.59 -3.93
CA GLY A 106 16.00 0.50 -4.00
C GLY A 106 15.35 1.88 -4.11
N ALA A 107 16.09 2.83 -4.69
CA ALA A 107 15.60 4.12 -5.16
C ALA A 107 16.31 4.44 -6.49
N PRO A 108 15.86 3.87 -7.62
CA PRO A 108 16.62 3.90 -8.87
C PRO A 108 16.80 5.31 -9.46
N ASP A 109 15.82 6.20 -9.23
CA ASP A 109 15.87 7.61 -9.64
C ASP A 109 16.96 8.40 -8.87
N ASP A 110 17.29 7.98 -7.64
CA ASP A 110 18.40 8.49 -6.81
C ASP A 110 19.69 7.67 -6.99
N GLY A 111 19.74 6.79 -7.99
CA GLY A 111 20.92 5.97 -8.30
C GLY A 111 21.14 4.74 -7.41
N LEU A 112 20.19 4.39 -6.53
CA LEU A 112 20.25 3.18 -5.71
C LEU A 112 19.46 2.05 -6.40
N PRO A 113 20.10 1.06 -7.05
CA PRO A 113 19.39 0.02 -7.80
C PRO A 113 18.59 -0.94 -6.88
N PRO A 114 17.60 -1.66 -7.41
CA PRO A 114 16.85 -2.66 -6.65
C PRO A 114 17.77 -3.76 -6.09
N GLY A 115 17.58 -4.12 -4.82
CA GLY A 115 18.42 -5.08 -4.10
C GLY A 115 19.58 -4.45 -3.30
N THR A 116 19.77 -3.12 -3.36
CA THR A 116 20.76 -2.41 -2.53
C THR A 116 20.39 -2.50 -1.05
N ARG A 117 21.30 -2.98 -0.19
CA ARG A 117 21.07 -3.00 1.26
C ARG A 117 21.32 -1.63 1.87
N TRP A 118 20.71 -1.33 3.01
CA TRP A 118 20.95 -0.07 3.73
C TRP A 118 22.40 0.13 4.18
N ALA A 119 23.13 -0.98 4.38
CA ALA A 119 24.57 -0.96 4.61
C ALA A 119 25.36 -0.43 3.40
N ASP A 120 24.87 -0.67 2.17
CA ASP A 120 25.52 -0.29 0.90
C ASP A 120 25.10 1.11 0.41
N VAL A 121 24.04 1.70 0.97
CA VAL A 121 23.63 3.08 0.69
C VAL A 121 24.75 4.05 1.14
N PRO A 122 25.25 4.97 0.29
CA PRO A 122 26.28 5.92 0.69
C PRO A 122 25.85 6.82 1.85
N ASP A 123 26.75 7.15 2.78
CA ASP A 123 26.42 8.01 3.92
C ASP A 123 26.18 9.50 3.51
N ASP A 124 26.65 9.90 2.32
CA ASP A 124 26.33 11.19 1.71
C ASP A 124 25.03 11.19 0.87
N TRP A 125 24.29 10.07 0.83
CA TRP A 125 22.94 10.03 0.27
C TRP A 125 21.96 10.85 1.13
N ARG A 126 20.86 11.31 0.53
CA ARG A 126 19.86 12.18 1.15
C ARG A 126 18.46 11.68 0.86
N CYS A 127 17.53 11.87 1.80
CA CYS A 127 16.13 11.51 1.60
C CYS A 127 15.49 12.32 0.46
N PRO A 128 15.00 11.69 -0.63
CA PRO A 128 14.49 12.40 -1.81
C PRO A 128 13.23 13.25 -1.57
N LEU A 129 12.59 13.11 -0.39
CA LEU A 129 11.42 13.90 0.00
C LEU A 129 11.76 15.11 0.91
N CYS A 130 12.91 15.13 1.58
CA CYS A 130 13.21 16.18 2.58
C CYS A 130 14.68 16.52 2.82
N ASP A 131 15.62 15.97 2.03
CA ASP A 131 17.05 16.29 2.03
C ASP A 131 17.80 16.05 3.36
N VAL A 132 17.25 15.21 4.24
CA VAL A 132 17.92 14.76 5.49
C VAL A 132 18.84 13.56 5.25
N GLY A 133 19.74 13.31 6.20
CA GLY A 133 20.77 12.28 6.08
C GLY A 133 20.29 10.84 6.31
N LYS A 134 21.23 9.90 6.19
CA LYS A 134 21.02 8.46 6.42
C LYS A 134 20.79 8.13 7.91
N GLU A 135 21.25 9.00 8.81
CA GLU A 135 21.05 8.94 10.26
C GLU A 135 19.58 9.17 10.69
N ASP A 136 18.79 9.87 9.88
CA ASP A 136 17.38 10.20 10.17
C ASP A 136 16.40 9.08 9.76
N PHE A 137 16.88 7.83 9.64
CA PHE A 137 16.08 6.67 9.25
C PHE A 137 16.06 5.60 10.33
N ALA A 138 14.86 5.10 10.63
CA ALA A 138 14.63 3.97 11.52
C ALA A 138 14.32 2.70 10.72
N LEU A 139 14.85 1.56 11.16
CA LEU A 139 14.45 0.24 10.67
C LEU A 139 12.96 0.01 10.98
N VAL A 140 12.22 -0.52 10.01
CA VAL A 140 10.82 -0.93 10.15
C VAL A 140 10.73 -2.45 10.06
N GLU A 141 10.21 -3.06 11.12
CA GLU A 141 9.86 -4.47 11.19
C GLU A 141 8.33 -4.59 11.35
N PHE A 142 7.73 -5.59 10.71
CA PHE A 142 6.27 -5.82 10.62
C PHE A 142 5.92 -7.27 10.99
#